data_AF-A0A0T2YBR5-F1
#
_entry.id   AF-A0A0T2YBR5-F1
#
_cell.length_a   1.000
_cell.length_b   1.000
_cell.length_c   1.000
_cell.angle_alpha   90.00
_cell.angle_beta   90.00
_cell.angle_gamma   90.00
#
_symmetry.space_group_name_H-M   'P 1'
#
loop_
_entity.id
_entity.type
_entity.pdbx_description
1 polymer ?
#
loop_
_entity_poly.entity_id
_entity_poly.type
_entity_poly.pdbx_seq_one_letter_code
_entity_poly.pdbx_strand_id
1 'polypeptide(L)'
;MKTHAQLFALIALALASSGASAQFVKGNEATRAMPGGGSQVETAPLPTTGPIRSTKPCAAIAGCHAGPWHMVETPEGLRECTEVYARAGTCRPSSYGTTMLARLWVVKSGGEWLQCQYPDLGSRCVKVFARPPANLPFDAVQ
;
A
#
# COMPACT_ATOMS: atom_id res chain seq x y z
N MET A 1 45.56 12.09 -27.23
CA MET A 1 44.46 11.10 -27.30
C MET A 1 44.38 10.37 -25.95
N LYS A 2 43.45 10.71 -25.03
CA LYS A 2 42.97 9.84 -23.93
C LYS A 2 42.13 10.53 -22.84
N THR A 3 42.11 11.86 -22.74
CA THR A 3 41.39 12.54 -21.64
C THR A 3 39.94 12.92 -21.94
N HIS A 4 39.57 13.12 -23.21
CA HIS A 4 38.23 13.63 -23.56
C HIS A 4 37.19 12.50 -23.68
N ALA A 5 37.61 11.30 -24.07
CA ALA A 5 36.73 10.13 -24.13
C ALA A 5 36.26 9.66 -22.74
N GLN A 6 37.04 9.93 -21.68
CA GLN A 6 36.69 9.54 -20.31
C GLN A 6 35.67 10.48 -19.65
N LEU A 7 35.64 11.77 -20.04
CA LEU A 7 34.65 12.71 -19.50
C LEU A 7 33.24 12.48 -20.06
N PHE A 8 33.11 12.09 -21.33
CA PHE A 8 31.80 11.79 -21.93
C PHE A 8 31.18 10.49 -21.40
N ALA A 9 31.98 9.51 -20.98
CA ALA A 9 31.49 8.26 -20.40
C ALA A 9 30.86 8.44 -19.01
N LEU A 10 31.28 9.45 -18.24
CA LEU A 10 30.75 9.74 -16.90
C LEU A 10 29.42 10.51 -16.93
N ILE A 11 29.19 11.35 -17.95
CA ILE A 11 27.95 12.13 -18.09
C ILE A 11 26.77 11.23 -18.53
N ALA A 12 27.03 10.16 -19.29
CA ALA A 12 26.00 9.22 -19.72
C ALA A 12 25.41 8.36 -18.58
N LEU A 13 26.14 8.19 -17.47
CA LEU A 13 25.67 7.41 -16.31
C LEU A 13 24.82 8.21 -15.31
N ALA A 14 24.77 9.55 -15.45
CA ALA A 14 24.09 10.41 -14.47
C ALA A 14 22.58 10.60 -14.72
N LEU A 15 22.04 10.13 -15.86
CA LEU A 15 20.64 10.34 -16.25
C LEU A 15 19.71 9.15 -16.01
N ALA A 16 20.21 8.05 -15.42
CA ALA A 16 19.41 6.87 -15.08
C ALA A 16 19.06 6.82 -13.59
N SER A 17 18.83 7.97 -12.95
CA SER A 17 18.18 8.06 -11.64
C SER A 17 16.69 7.79 -11.81
N SER A 18 16.33 6.59 -12.27
CA SER A 18 14.96 6.09 -12.24
C SER A 18 14.53 6.14 -10.79
N GLY A 19 13.58 7.02 -10.44
CA GLY A 19 13.03 7.10 -9.10
C GLY A 19 12.52 5.72 -8.70
N ALA A 20 13.30 5.01 -7.90
CA ALA A 20 12.85 3.79 -7.27
C ALA A 20 11.75 4.22 -6.29
N SER A 21 10.49 4.10 -6.71
CA SER A 21 9.36 4.20 -5.79
C SER A 21 9.53 3.07 -4.79
N ALA A 22 10.16 3.39 -3.66
CA ALA A 22 10.32 2.45 -2.56
C ALA A 22 8.93 2.04 -2.09
N GLN A 23 8.69 0.74 -2.01
CA GLN A 23 7.48 0.21 -1.37
C GLN A 23 7.53 0.63 0.11
N PHE A 24 6.40 1.09 0.64
CA PHE A 24 6.21 1.34 2.06
C PHE A 24 6.27 0.05 2.87
N VAL A 25 5.88 -1.08 2.27
CA VAL A 25 6.10 -2.42 2.83
C VAL A 25 6.96 -3.23 1.87
N LYS A 26 8.17 -3.57 2.32
CA LYS A 26 9.11 -4.37 1.53
C LYS A 26 8.47 -5.71 1.16
N GLY A 27 8.44 -6.02 -0.14
CA GLY A 27 7.88 -7.27 -0.65
C GLY A 27 6.37 -7.24 -0.88
N ASN A 28 5.72 -6.07 -0.79
CA ASN A 28 4.31 -5.94 -1.15
C ASN A 28 4.10 -6.15 -2.65
N GLU A 29 3.56 -7.30 -3.04
CA GLU A 29 3.29 -7.64 -4.45
C GLU A 29 2.22 -6.76 -5.09
N ALA A 30 1.46 -6.00 -4.29
CA ALA A 30 0.46 -5.05 -4.77
C ALA A 30 1.11 -3.83 -5.45
N THR A 31 2.39 -3.57 -5.19
CA THR A 31 3.15 -2.52 -5.86
C THR A 31 4.35 -3.11 -6.58
N ARG A 32 4.46 -2.86 -7.88
CA ARG A 32 5.57 -3.35 -8.70
C ARG A 32 6.20 -2.22 -9.46
N ALA A 33 7.52 -2.09 -9.35
CA ALA A 33 8.26 -1.20 -10.23
C ALA A 33 8.17 -1.71 -11.68
N MET A 34 7.86 -0.82 -12.61
CA MET A 34 7.76 -1.13 -14.03
C MET A 34 9.09 -0.82 -14.74
N PRO A 35 9.50 -1.66 -15.73
CA PRO A 35 10.58 -1.30 -16.64
C PRO A 35 10.26 0.03 -17.34
N GLY A 36 11.15 1.02 -17.25
CA GLY A 36 10.95 2.35 -17.86
C GLY A 36 10.64 3.49 -16.88
N GLY A 37 10.56 3.19 -15.57
CA GLY A 37 10.29 4.20 -14.54
C GLY A 37 8.79 4.36 -14.32
N GLY A 38 8.34 3.99 -13.13
CA GLY A 38 6.93 3.99 -12.74
C GLY A 38 6.61 2.82 -11.84
N SER A 39 5.44 2.87 -11.18
CA SER A 39 4.91 1.80 -10.36
C SER A 39 3.54 1.37 -10.89
N GLN A 40 3.35 0.06 -11.01
CA GLN A 40 2.04 -0.54 -11.13
C GLN A 40 1.51 -0.83 -9.73
N VAL A 41 0.26 -0.44 -9.47
CA VAL A 41 -0.40 -0.66 -8.19
C VAL A 41 -1.69 -1.44 -8.40
N GLU A 42 -1.93 -2.43 -7.54
CA GLU A 42 -3.16 -3.20 -7.43
C GLU A 42 -3.79 -2.94 -6.05
N THR A 43 -5.12 -2.93 -5.96
CA THR A 43 -5.83 -2.86 -4.68
C THR A 43 -6.62 -4.14 -4.44
N ALA A 44 -6.93 -4.43 -3.18
CA ALA A 44 -7.71 -5.63 -2.85
C ALA A 44 -9.05 -5.63 -3.59
N PRO A 45 -9.41 -6.75 -4.24
CA PRO A 45 -10.63 -6.80 -5.04
C PRO A 45 -11.85 -6.79 -4.12
N LEU A 46 -12.93 -6.12 -4.55
CA LEU A 46 -14.21 -6.25 -3.87
C LEU A 46 -14.75 -7.68 -4.04
N PRO A 47 -15.14 -8.38 -2.95
CA PRO A 47 -15.83 -9.67 -3.03
C PRO A 47 -17.00 -9.60 -4.01
N THR A 48 -17.23 -10.65 -4.80
CA THR A 48 -18.31 -10.70 -5.81
C THR A 48 -19.70 -10.79 -5.20
N THR A 49 -19.80 -11.23 -3.95
CA THR A 49 -21.06 -11.43 -3.22
C THR A 49 -20.98 -10.83 -1.81
N GLY A 50 -22.13 -10.76 -1.14
CA GLY A 50 -22.23 -10.37 0.26
C GLY A 50 -22.59 -8.89 0.49
N PRO A 51 -22.84 -8.52 1.76
CA PRO A 51 -23.42 -7.22 2.11
C PRO A 51 -22.51 -6.05 1.73
N ILE A 52 -21.19 -6.26 1.63
CA ILE A 52 -20.22 -5.21 1.28
C ILE A 52 -20.48 -4.55 -0.08
N ARG A 53 -21.17 -5.24 -1.01
CA ARG A 53 -21.58 -4.67 -2.31
C ARG A 53 -22.81 -3.77 -2.21
N SER A 54 -23.68 -4.03 -1.24
CA SER A 54 -24.95 -3.32 -1.08
C SER A 54 -24.89 -2.23 -0.02
N THR A 55 -23.79 -2.13 0.73
CA THR A 55 -23.58 -1.10 1.73
C THR A 55 -22.75 0.06 1.18
N LYS A 56 -23.14 1.29 1.55
CA LYS A 56 -22.35 2.48 1.29
C LYS A 56 -21.16 2.49 2.27
N PRO A 57 -19.90 2.54 1.80
CA PRO A 57 -18.77 2.63 2.72
C PRO A 57 -18.74 3.98 3.43
N CYS A 58 -18.09 4.01 4.59
CA CYS A 58 -17.79 5.26 5.27
C CYS A 58 -16.76 6.07 4.46
N ALA A 59 -17.08 7.31 4.12
CA ALA A 59 -16.14 8.21 3.48
C ALA A 59 -15.02 8.61 4.47
N ALA A 60 -13.78 8.70 3.99
CA ALA A 60 -12.61 8.96 4.86
C ALA A 60 -12.67 10.31 5.62
N ILE A 61 -13.45 11.26 5.10
CA ILE A 61 -13.62 12.60 5.69
C ILE A 61 -14.90 12.74 6.54
N ALA A 62 -15.74 11.71 6.62
CA ALA A 62 -17.06 11.81 7.23
C ALA A 62 -17.09 11.47 8.73
N GLY A 63 -15.98 11.02 9.32
CA GLY A 63 -15.90 10.71 10.75
C GLY A 63 -16.72 9.49 11.22
N CYS A 64 -17.26 8.70 10.30
CA CYS A 64 -18.04 7.49 10.61
C CYS A 64 -17.20 6.21 10.74
N HIS A 65 -15.88 6.29 10.53
CA HIS A 65 -15.00 5.12 10.52
C HIS A 65 -14.58 4.80 11.95
N ALA A 66 -15.01 3.63 12.44
CA ALA A 66 -14.61 3.11 13.72
C ALA A 66 -13.52 2.05 13.53
N GLY A 67 -12.41 2.19 14.24
CA GLY A 67 -11.29 1.23 14.21
C GLY A 67 -10.05 1.74 13.48
N PRO A 68 -9.09 0.84 13.18
CA PRO A 68 -7.83 1.21 12.56
C PRO A 68 -8.00 1.68 11.12
N TRP A 69 -7.11 2.56 10.68
CA TRP A 69 -6.99 2.94 9.28
C TRP A 69 -6.29 1.82 8.49
N HIS A 70 -6.85 1.47 7.34
CA HIS A 70 -6.23 0.54 6.40
C HIS A 70 -5.21 1.32 5.57
N MET A 71 -3.94 1.00 5.75
CA MET A 71 -2.82 1.57 5.02
C MET A 71 -2.72 0.84 3.68
N VAL A 72 -3.09 1.53 2.60
CA VAL A 72 -3.14 0.96 1.24
C VAL A 72 -2.23 1.78 0.33
N GLU A 73 -1.33 1.12 -0.37
CA GLU A 73 -0.58 1.76 -1.46
C GLU A 73 -1.50 1.90 -2.69
N THR A 74 -1.52 3.09 -3.27
CA THR A 74 -2.36 3.46 -4.43
C THR A 74 -1.49 4.18 -5.47
N PRO A 75 -1.98 4.45 -6.69
CA PRO A 75 -1.28 5.29 -7.65
C PRO A 75 -0.90 6.68 -7.09
N GLU A 76 -1.67 7.20 -6.13
CA GLU A 76 -1.42 8.48 -5.46
C GLU A 76 -0.44 8.36 -4.26
N GLY A 77 0.15 7.18 -4.05
CA GLY A 77 1.03 6.88 -2.91
C GLY A 77 0.31 6.16 -1.76
N LEU A 78 0.88 6.21 -0.56
CA LEU A 78 0.29 5.58 0.63
C LEU A 78 -0.96 6.36 1.09
N ARG A 79 -2.05 5.64 1.33
CA ARG A 79 -3.34 6.18 1.75
C ARG A 79 -3.82 5.55 3.04
N GLU A 80 -4.56 6.33 3.80
CA GLU A 80 -5.36 5.86 4.94
C GLU A 80 -6.80 5.65 4.47
N CYS A 81 -7.26 4.39 4.48
CA CYS A 81 -8.57 4.01 4.00
C CYS A 81 -9.45 3.46 5.14
N THR A 82 -10.76 3.69 5.04
CA THR A 82 -11.75 3.14 5.98
C THR A 82 -11.98 1.63 5.75
N GLU A 83 -11.45 1.09 4.66
CA GLU A 83 -11.57 -0.32 4.27
C GLU A 83 -10.38 -0.78 3.42
N VAL A 84 -10.15 -2.09 3.36
CA VAL A 84 -9.06 -2.74 2.61
C VAL A 84 -9.14 -2.55 1.10
N TYR A 85 -10.32 -2.27 0.54
CA TYR A 85 -10.58 -2.25 -0.90
C TYR A 85 -10.24 -0.94 -1.59
N ALA A 86 -9.96 0.10 -0.79
CA ALA A 86 -9.67 1.45 -1.28
C ALA A 86 -10.67 1.98 -2.32
N ARG A 87 -11.99 1.80 -2.07
CA ARG A 87 -13.02 2.35 -2.97
C ARG A 87 -12.90 3.88 -3.07
N ALA A 88 -13.44 4.42 -4.17
CA ALA A 88 -13.51 5.86 -4.35
C ALA A 88 -14.16 6.56 -3.14
N GLY A 89 -13.50 7.59 -2.61
CA GLY A 89 -13.96 8.37 -1.46
C GLY A 89 -13.70 7.74 -0.07
N THR A 90 -13.19 6.51 0.00
CA THR A 90 -12.93 5.81 1.27
C THR A 90 -11.49 5.97 1.76
N CYS A 91 -10.66 6.68 1.00
CA CYS A 91 -9.25 6.92 1.32
C CYS A 91 -8.90 8.40 1.38
N ARG A 92 -8.04 8.77 2.34
CA ARG A 92 -7.45 10.12 2.49
C ARG A 92 -5.91 10.04 2.40
N PRO A 93 -5.21 11.18 2.20
CA PRO A 93 -3.75 11.21 2.26
C PRO A 93 -3.27 10.63 3.59
N SER A 94 -2.22 9.82 3.55
CA SER A 94 -1.66 9.23 4.76
C SER A 94 -1.04 10.30 5.66
N SER A 95 -1.30 10.20 6.97
CA SER A 95 -0.59 10.95 8.01
C SER A 95 0.38 10.06 8.80
N TYR A 96 0.81 8.94 8.19
CA TYR A 96 1.79 8.05 8.79
C TYR A 96 3.13 8.78 8.97
N GLY A 97 3.73 8.63 10.16
CA GLY A 97 4.94 9.36 10.55
C GLY A 97 4.69 10.78 11.09
N THR A 98 3.49 11.35 10.93
CA THR A 98 3.13 12.67 11.48
C THR A 98 2.07 12.60 12.57
N THR A 99 1.28 11.53 12.62
CA THR A 99 0.19 11.38 13.58
C THR A 99 0.07 9.94 14.05
N MET A 100 -0.01 9.77 15.37
CA MET A 100 -0.17 8.46 16.00
C MET A 100 -1.63 7.98 15.85
N LEU A 101 -1.86 6.95 15.03
CA LEU A 101 -3.17 6.36 14.79
C LEU A 101 -3.08 4.83 14.80
N ALA A 102 -4.17 4.17 15.20
CA ALA A 102 -4.32 2.73 14.99
C ALA A 102 -4.35 2.43 13.48
N ARG A 103 -3.49 1.51 13.02
CA ARG A 103 -3.29 1.21 11.60
C ARG A 103 -3.17 -0.29 11.35
N LEU A 104 -3.58 -0.69 10.15
CA LEU A 104 -3.40 -2.02 9.58
C LEU A 104 -2.84 -1.90 8.18
N TRP A 105 -1.81 -2.67 7.86
CA TRP A 105 -1.13 -2.60 6.57
C TRP A 105 -1.70 -3.61 5.60
N VAL A 106 -2.32 -3.10 4.52
CA VAL A 106 -2.94 -3.94 3.49
C VAL A 106 -1.91 -4.21 2.41
N VAL A 107 -1.53 -5.47 2.28
CA VAL A 107 -0.47 -5.90 1.38
C VAL A 107 -0.89 -7.16 0.63
N LYS A 108 -0.21 -7.43 -0.48
CA LYS A 108 -0.32 -8.69 -1.20
C LYS A 108 1.00 -9.44 -1.10
N SER A 109 0.95 -10.73 -0.78
CA SER A 109 2.13 -11.59 -0.69
C SER A 109 1.74 -13.03 -0.99
N GLY A 110 2.51 -13.72 -1.84
CA GLY A 110 2.17 -15.06 -2.31
C GLY A 110 0.82 -15.10 -3.04
N GLY A 111 0.41 -14.00 -3.68
CA GLY A 111 -0.89 -13.87 -4.32
C GLY A 111 -2.08 -13.69 -3.35
N GLU A 112 -1.87 -13.70 -2.04
CA GLU A 112 -2.91 -13.50 -1.04
C GLU A 112 -2.92 -12.07 -0.50
N TRP A 113 -4.12 -11.57 -0.20
CA TRP A 113 -4.29 -10.28 0.46
C TRP A 113 -4.22 -10.44 1.97
N LEU A 114 -3.32 -9.69 2.58
CA LEU A 114 -3.03 -9.72 4.00
C LEU A 114 -3.30 -8.36 4.63
N GLN A 115 -3.67 -8.39 5.91
CA GLN A 115 -3.64 -7.24 6.79
C GLN A 115 -2.62 -7.50 7.90
N CYS A 116 -1.58 -6.68 7.94
CA CYS A 116 -0.43 -6.81 8.80
C CYS A 116 -0.44 -5.74 9.90
N GLN A 117 0.09 -6.10 11.07
CA GLN A 117 0.18 -5.19 12.20
C GLN A 117 1.09 -4.00 11.90
N TYR A 118 2.24 -4.23 11.27
CA TYR A 118 3.26 -3.22 10.95
C TYR A 118 3.54 -3.20 9.44
N PRO A 119 4.27 -2.20 8.90
CA PRO A 119 4.71 -2.18 7.50
C PRO A 119 5.81 -3.22 7.22
N ASP A 120 5.57 -4.46 7.63
CA ASP A 120 6.52 -5.57 7.58
C ASP A 120 5.75 -6.89 7.44
N LEU A 121 6.10 -7.67 6.41
CA LEU A 121 5.56 -9.01 6.18
C LEU A 121 5.99 -10.02 7.26
N GLY A 122 7.07 -9.74 8.01
CA GLY A 122 7.47 -10.51 9.18
C GLY A 122 6.64 -10.21 10.44
N SER A 123 5.78 -9.19 10.40
CA SER A 123 4.87 -8.87 11.49
C SER A 123 3.67 -9.83 11.53
N ARG A 124 2.76 -9.63 12.48
CA ARG A 124 1.52 -10.40 12.54
C ARG A 124 0.62 -10.02 11.37
N CYS A 125 0.53 -10.91 10.39
CA CYS A 125 -0.32 -10.77 9.20
C CYS A 125 -1.42 -11.83 9.20
N VAL A 126 -2.63 -11.44 8.83
CA VAL A 126 -3.76 -12.36 8.64
C VAL A 126 -4.37 -12.20 7.25
N LYS A 127 -5.00 -13.25 6.73
CA LYS A 127 -5.60 -13.24 5.40
C LYS A 127 -6.90 -12.45 5.42
N VAL A 128 -7.01 -11.43 4.57
CA VAL A 128 -8.20 -10.55 4.46
C VAL A 128 -9.46 -11.37 4.13
N PHE A 129 -9.33 -12.34 3.22
CA PHE A 129 -10.45 -13.14 2.71
C PHE A 129 -10.63 -14.51 3.38
N ALA A 130 -9.94 -14.76 4.49
CA ALA A 130 -10.21 -15.94 5.30
C ALA A 130 -11.53 -15.79 6.10
N ARG A 131 -12.05 -16.91 6.60
CA ARG A 131 -13.19 -16.89 7.51
C ARG A 131 -12.72 -16.49 8.93
N PRO A 132 -13.55 -15.78 9.71
CA PRO A 132 -13.29 -15.59 11.13
C PRO A 132 -13.12 -16.94 11.86
N PRO A 133 -12.20 -17.02 12.84
CA PRO A 133 -11.37 -15.93 13.37
C PRO A 133 -10.06 -15.69 12.61
N ALA A 134 -9.77 -16.45 11.55
CA ALA A 134 -8.48 -16.40 10.86
C ALA A 134 -8.21 -15.10 10.07
N ASN A 135 -9.22 -14.24 9.91
CA ASN A 135 -9.11 -12.90 9.33
C ASN A 135 -9.23 -11.78 10.38
N LEU A 136 -9.14 -12.08 11.68
CA LEU A 136 -9.18 -11.05 12.72
C LEU A 136 -7.84 -10.30 12.79
N PRO A 137 -7.82 -8.98 12.54
CA PRO A 137 -6.58 -8.22 12.50
C PRO A 137 -5.95 -8.00 13.88
N PHE A 138 -4.67 -7.65 13.87
CA PHE A 138 -3.94 -7.13 15.02
C PHE A 138 -3.44 -5.74 14.67
N ASP A 139 -4.16 -4.68 15.07
CA ASP A 139 -3.73 -3.32 14.80
C ASP A 139 -2.61 -2.87 15.74
N ALA A 140 -1.95 -1.77 15.37
CA ALA A 140 -1.00 -1.09 16.21
C ALA A 140 -1.15 0.42 16.05
N VAL A 141 -0.94 1.15 17.14
CA VAL A 141 -0.82 2.62 17.10
C VAL A 141 0.60 2.96 16.65
N GLN A 142 0.68 3.68 15.54
CA GLN A 142 1.92 4.01 14.82
C GLN A 142 1.89 5.45 14.35
#